data_AF-A0A388MAS4-F1
#
_entry.id   AF-A0A388MAS4-F1
#
_cell.length_a   1.000
_cell.length_b   1.000
_cell.length_c   1.000
_cell.angle_alpha   90.00
_cell.angle_beta   90.00
_cell.angle_gamma   90.00
#
_symmetry.space_group_name_H-M   'P 1'
#
loop_
_entity.id
_entity.type
_entity.pdbx_description
1 polymer ?
#
loop_
_entity_poly.entity_id
_entity_poly.type
_entity_poly.pdbx_seq_one_letter_code
_entity_poly.pdbx_strand_id
1 'polypeptide(L)'
;MEPLSIRKMVNETLARIIGDDTATWLERTMIGWTYNASITSKLCKPVEVFCDFNVAQWMEIYDPEQCPCRTRRYADMRSPASLNLLQSEGHTHMITLDSSITDNPLLQGIMNSGLNHIPCMALDIDVVESKVGEFLDRLMARVMELQELTASTRSLLRRVILKKARAKMSRYKEQHRHVPAEPFEHPAVKRELEFLTGRFLICPTDKAPNTPVFTFCQESSVEMQEQYGVEPNLWWSIASVGELCANLLERIFSLFTADITKCFETIPMDNSEDAVVRFYVQSAMQVRGIPMGLACSPIGCDIYFFKYEYHAMMRLADTGNAHLIPYFSDTFRYVDDMGAINNIIIRDLMKKEGREDDDPCWIYLAEYIELKENTEVIVDGGGCKANFLSMTITITSLEAGTFITSKHDKREGLGFTPCRYVKYRSNRYTKQALHVITAQVAQILLLYYEPHDAASEINKVVTTIMGNGFAKDACWGVVRKTLRNAHRYQPGLVSVHMVREALSDMFGLTD
;
A
#
# COMPACT_ATOMS: atom_id res chain seq x y z
N MET A 1 5.11 -21.02 -3.77
CA MET A 1 3.94 -21.52 -4.53
C MET A 1 3.12 -22.35 -3.56
N GLU A 2 1.81 -22.14 -3.51
CA GLU A 2 0.91 -22.81 -2.55
C GLU A 2 0.97 -24.34 -2.73
N PRO A 3 1.46 -25.11 -1.75
CA PRO A 3 1.56 -26.57 -1.84
C PRO A 3 0.17 -27.25 -1.82
N LEU A 4 -0.87 -26.51 -1.43
CA LEU A 4 -2.19 -27.04 -1.12
C LEU A 4 -3.27 -26.09 -1.66
N SER A 5 -4.03 -26.50 -2.67
CA SER A 5 -5.29 -25.81 -3.00
C SER A 5 -6.38 -26.33 -2.07
N ILE A 6 -6.66 -25.60 -0.98
CA ILE A 6 -7.67 -25.98 0.02
C ILE A 6 -9.05 -26.08 -0.63
N ARG A 7 -9.48 -25.05 -1.37
CA ARG A 7 -10.78 -25.05 -2.08
C ARG A 7 -10.97 -26.29 -2.94
N LYS A 8 -10.00 -26.59 -3.81
CA LYS A 8 -10.07 -27.75 -4.69
C LYS A 8 -10.17 -29.06 -3.89
N MET A 9 -9.37 -29.19 -2.84
CA MET A 9 -9.38 -30.38 -1.99
C MET A 9 -10.70 -30.56 -1.24
N VAL A 10 -11.30 -29.47 -0.75
CA VAL A 10 -12.61 -29.50 -0.09
C VAL A 10 -13.69 -29.86 -1.11
N ASN A 11 -13.77 -29.17 -2.26
CA ASN A 11 -14.74 -29.45 -3.33
C ASN A 11 -14.66 -30.90 -3.85
N GLU A 12 -13.46 -31.41 -4.14
CA GLU A 12 -13.26 -32.81 -4.56
C GLU A 12 -13.73 -33.81 -3.50
N THR A 13 -13.68 -33.43 -2.22
CA THR A 13 -14.09 -34.31 -1.12
C THR A 13 -15.59 -34.21 -0.87
N LEU A 14 -16.19 -33.02 -1.02
CA LEU A 14 -17.63 -32.79 -0.99
C LEU A 14 -18.31 -33.53 -2.15
N ALA A 15 -17.84 -33.36 -3.39
CA ALA A 15 -18.38 -34.04 -4.55
C ALA A 15 -18.37 -35.56 -4.40
N ARG A 16 -17.27 -36.10 -3.83
CA ARG A 16 -17.12 -37.54 -3.60
C ARG A 16 -18.01 -38.10 -2.48
N ILE A 17 -18.30 -37.32 -1.44
CA ILE A 17 -19.02 -37.81 -0.23
C ILE A 17 -20.50 -37.50 -0.30
N ILE A 18 -20.88 -36.36 -0.87
CA ILE A 18 -22.24 -35.82 -0.89
C ILE A 18 -22.83 -35.91 -2.30
N GLY A 19 -22.05 -35.60 -3.34
CA GLY A 19 -22.49 -35.58 -4.74
C GLY A 19 -22.15 -34.27 -5.47
N ASP A 20 -22.39 -34.25 -6.77
CA ASP A 20 -21.95 -33.17 -7.67
C ASP A 20 -22.65 -31.82 -7.43
N ASP A 21 -23.79 -31.81 -6.74
CA ASP A 21 -24.56 -30.61 -6.38
C ASP A 21 -23.82 -29.67 -5.40
N THR A 22 -22.66 -30.09 -4.88
CA THR A 22 -21.82 -29.33 -3.94
C THR A 22 -20.88 -28.32 -4.61
N ALA A 23 -20.88 -28.24 -5.95
CA ALA A 23 -19.95 -27.40 -6.72
C ALA A 23 -20.03 -25.90 -6.38
N THR A 24 -21.22 -25.41 -6.02
CA THR A 24 -21.51 -23.99 -5.74
C THR A 24 -21.38 -23.62 -4.26
N TRP A 25 -21.31 -24.59 -3.34
CA TRP A 25 -21.40 -24.34 -1.89
C TRP A 25 -20.29 -23.43 -1.35
N LEU A 26 -19.13 -23.42 -2.01
CA LEU A 26 -18.01 -22.55 -1.62
C LEU A 26 -17.86 -21.32 -2.54
N GLU A 27 -18.69 -21.14 -3.56
CA GLU A 27 -18.51 -20.11 -4.60
C GLU A 27 -18.38 -18.69 -4.02
N ARG A 28 -19.23 -18.36 -3.04
CA ARG A 28 -19.23 -17.07 -2.34
C ARG A 28 -18.26 -16.99 -1.15
N THR A 29 -17.62 -18.10 -0.78
CA THR A 29 -16.70 -18.14 0.36
C THR A 29 -15.30 -17.73 -0.08
N MET A 30 -14.74 -16.65 0.46
CA MET A 30 -13.33 -16.30 0.22
C MET A 30 -12.41 -17.14 1.12
N ILE A 31 -11.44 -17.85 0.53
CA ILE A 31 -10.41 -18.60 1.27
C ILE A 31 -9.09 -17.87 1.04
N GLY A 32 -8.61 -17.18 2.07
CA GLY A 32 -7.35 -16.46 2.06
C GLY A 32 -6.22 -17.24 2.74
N TRP A 33 -5.00 -16.75 2.56
CA TRP A 33 -3.80 -17.22 3.25
C TRP A 33 -3.19 -16.08 4.04
N THR A 34 -2.62 -16.41 5.20
CA THR A 34 -1.77 -15.48 5.94
C THR A 34 -0.33 -15.91 5.72
N TYR A 35 0.49 -15.00 5.21
CA TYR A 35 1.93 -15.23 5.14
C TYR A 35 2.56 -15.05 6.52
N ASN A 36 3.73 -15.66 6.73
CA ASN A 36 4.52 -15.33 7.90
C ASN A 36 4.89 -13.84 7.90
N ALA A 37 5.16 -13.33 9.09
CA ALA A 37 5.60 -11.96 9.27
C ALA A 37 6.91 -11.70 8.49
N SER A 38 6.98 -10.56 7.80
CA SER A 38 8.20 -10.15 7.10
C SER A 38 9.32 -9.82 8.07
N ILE A 39 10.56 -9.73 7.58
CA ILE A 39 11.68 -9.22 8.37
C ILE A 39 11.36 -7.83 8.96
N THR A 40 10.69 -6.94 8.20
CA THR A 40 10.26 -5.62 8.67
C THR A 40 9.51 -5.71 9.98
N SER A 41 8.50 -6.57 10.07
CA SER A 41 7.68 -6.70 11.29
C SER A 41 8.45 -7.19 12.53
N LYS A 42 9.65 -7.77 12.33
CA LYS A 42 10.49 -8.31 13.39
C LYS A 42 11.63 -7.36 13.78
N LEU A 43 12.16 -6.57 12.83
CA LEU A 43 13.23 -5.59 13.04
C LEU A 43 12.71 -4.18 13.30
N CYS A 44 11.70 -3.75 12.56
CA CYS A 44 11.07 -2.44 12.70
C CYS A 44 9.94 -2.57 13.73
N LYS A 45 10.27 -2.40 15.01
CA LYS A 45 9.32 -2.42 16.13
C LYS A 45 9.11 -1.03 16.75
N PRO A 46 8.84 0.04 15.97
CA PRO A 46 8.70 1.37 16.53
C PRO A 46 7.55 1.41 17.56
N VAL A 47 6.41 0.75 17.30
CA VAL A 47 5.26 0.75 18.21
C VAL A 47 5.60 0.16 19.59
N GLU A 48 6.22 -1.02 19.66
CA GLU A 48 6.63 -1.61 20.95
C GLU A 48 7.71 -0.79 21.65
N VAL A 49 8.63 -0.19 20.90
CA VAL A 49 9.69 0.67 21.45
C VAL A 49 9.11 1.96 22.00
N PHE A 50 8.10 2.54 21.35
CA PHE A 50 7.64 3.90 21.61
C PHE A 50 6.35 4.02 22.43
N CYS A 51 5.45 3.03 22.39
CA CYS A 51 4.25 3.04 23.23
C CYS A 51 4.60 3.02 24.73
N ASP A 52 5.69 2.36 25.09
CA ASP A 52 6.19 2.27 26.47
C ASP A 52 7.40 3.21 26.72
N PHE A 53 7.79 4.04 25.75
CA PHE A 53 8.95 4.93 25.89
C PHE A 53 8.62 6.16 26.71
N ASN A 54 9.05 6.15 27.98
CA ASN A 54 9.00 7.34 28.82
C ASN A 54 10.25 8.20 28.60
N VAL A 55 10.10 9.29 27.84
CA VAL A 55 11.19 10.24 27.53
C VAL A 55 11.80 10.83 28.80
N ALA A 56 10.98 11.19 29.78
CA ALA A 56 11.45 11.80 31.02
C ALA A 56 12.31 10.83 31.82
N GLN A 57 11.84 9.58 31.96
CA GLN A 57 12.61 8.52 32.59
C GLN A 57 13.92 8.27 31.82
N TRP A 58 13.86 8.15 30.49
CA TRP A 58 15.05 7.92 29.67
C TRP A 58 16.09 9.05 29.82
N MET A 59 15.67 10.31 29.81
CA MET A 59 16.57 11.47 30.00
C MET A 59 17.23 11.48 31.39
N GLU A 60 16.56 10.95 32.43
CA GLU A 60 17.14 10.81 33.77
C GLU A 60 18.21 9.71 33.87
N ILE A 61 18.08 8.62 33.09
CA ILE A 61 19.03 7.49 33.10
C ILE A 61 20.05 7.54 31.96
N TYR A 62 19.86 8.42 30.97
CA TYR A 62 20.73 8.49 29.80
C TYR A 62 22.08 9.11 30.17
N ASP A 63 23.13 8.30 30.09
CA ASP A 63 24.52 8.73 30.21
C ASP A 63 25.18 8.72 28.81
N PRO A 64 25.54 9.90 28.25
CA PRO A 64 26.23 10.02 26.97
C PRO A 64 27.55 9.23 26.93
N GLU A 65 28.22 9.06 28.07
CA GLU A 65 29.45 8.28 28.16
C GLU A 65 29.22 6.77 28.04
N GLN A 66 28.02 6.31 28.38
CA GLN A 66 27.62 4.89 28.35
C GLN A 66 26.72 4.53 27.14
N CYS A 67 26.57 5.42 26.16
CA CYS A 67 25.79 5.12 24.96
C CYS A 67 26.26 3.81 24.28
N PRO A 68 25.37 2.83 24.03
CA PRO A 68 25.72 1.59 23.33
C PRO A 68 26.36 1.81 21.95
N CYS A 69 26.05 2.95 21.32
CA CYS A 69 26.63 3.42 20.07
C CYS A 69 28.15 3.67 20.13
N ARG A 70 28.74 3.81 21.33
CA ARG A 70 30.16 4.06 21.55
C ARG A 70 30.96 2.78 21.80
N THR A 71 30.31 1.61 21.78
CA THR A 71 31.02 0.33 21.83
C THR A 71 31.95 0.20 20.61
N ARG A 72 33.08 -0.52 20.78
CA ARG A 72 34.09 -0.70 19.71
C ARG A 72 33.50 -1.24 18.41
N ARG A 73 32.43 -2.02 18.51
CA ARG A 73 31.71 -2.62 17.39
C ARG A 73 31.18 -1.61 16.37
N TYR A 74 30.81 -0.41 16.81
CA TYR A 74 30.19 0.61 15.95
C TYR A 74 31.12 1.79 15.64
N ALA A 75 32.41 1.66 15.98
CA ALA A 75 33.36 2.77 15.87
C ALA A 75 33.37 3.42 14.48
N ASP A 76 33.28 2.59 13.44
CA ASP A 76 33.33 2.98 12.02
C ASP A 76 31.98 3.43 11.45
N MET A 77 30.88 3.19 12.16
CA MET A 77 29.52 3.59 11.75
C MET A 77 29.06 4.90 12.39
N ARG A 78 29.90 5.49 13.24
CA ARG A 78 29.62 6.78 13.87
C ARG A 78 29.81 7.89 12.85
N SER A 79 28.82 8.76 12.76
CA SER A 79 28.84 9.87 11.79
C SER A 79 28.91 11.21 12.52
N PRO A 80 29.83 12.11 12.15
CA PRO A 80 29.81 13.51 12.62
C PRO A 80 28.47 14.21 12.35
N ALA A 81 27.69 13.73 11.37
CA ALA A 81 26.35 14.24 11.10
C ALA A 81 25.44 14.18 12.35
N SER A 82 25.63 13.18 13.22
CA SER A 82 24.86 13.03 14.46
C SER A 82 25.03 14.17 15.46
N LEU A 83 26.18 14.86 15.46
CA LEU A 83 26.45 16.00 16.37
C LEU A 83 25.51 17.17 16.07
N ASN A 84 25.33 17.45 14.78
CA ASN A 84 24.43 18.50 14.31
C ASN A 84 22.95 18.09 14.49
N LEU A 85 22.66 16.78 14.48
CA LEU A 85 21.30 16.24 14.55
C LEU A 85 20.76 16.12 16.00
N LEU A 86 21.61 15.86 16.99
CA LEU A 86 21.19 15.66 18.40
C LEU A 86 21.49 16.85 19.32
N GLN A 87 22.21 17.86 18.83
CA GLN A 87 22.76 18.94 19.66
C GLN A 87 23.54 18.42 20.88
N SER A 88 24.09 17.20 20.80
CA SER A 88 24.85 16.57 21.88
C SER A 88 26.25 17.18 21.97
N GLU A 89 26.73 17.43 23.20
CA GLU A 89 28.02 18.08 23.51
C GLU A 89 29.27 17.26 23.06
N GLY A 90 29.46 17.08 21.75
CA GLY A 90 30.65 16.44 21.18
C GLY A 90 30.57 14.92 21.00
N HIS A 91 29.42 14.29 21.24
CA HIS A 91 29.24 12.83 21.15
C HIS A 91 28.69 12.38 19.78
N THR A 92 29.45 11.60 19.01
CA THR A 92 28.98 11.02 17.74
C THR A 92 28.19 9.72 17.96
N HIS A 93 27.03 9.64 17.32
CA HIS A 93 26.15 8.47 17.28
C HIS A 93 26.20 7.74 15.93
N MET A 94 25.69 6.51 15.94
CA MET A 94 25.66 5.63 14.77
C MET A 94 24.47 5.98 13.86
N ILE A 95 24.75 6.17 12.58
CA ILE A 95 23.75 6.32 11.51
C ILE A 95 24.26 5.49 10.34
N THR A 96 23.60 4.38 10.01
CA THR A 96 24.08 3.46 8.97
C THR A 96 22.94 2.85 8.18
N LEU A 97 23.20 2.60 6.90
CA LEU A 97 22.38 1.73 6.03
C LEU A 97 23.03 0.35 5.86
N ASP A 98 24.16 0.11 6.53
CA ASP A 98 24.94 -1.12 6.39
C ASP A 98 24.39 -2.24 7.30
N SER A 99 24.12 -3.40 6.68
CA SER A 99 23.78 -4.64 7.35
C SER A 99 24.84 -5.14 8.34
N SER A 100 26.09 -4.64 8.25
CA SER A 100 27.17 -4.94 9.21
C SER A 100 26.92 -4.40 10.62
N ILE A 101 25.79 -3.73 10.87
CA ILE A 101 25.32 -3.42 12.22
C ILE A 101 25.19 -4.68 13.09
N THR A 102 25.06 -5.87 12.49
CA THR A 102 25.13 -7.16 13.17
C THR A 102 26.42 -7.93 12.89
N ASP A 103 27.07 -8.43 13.96
CA ASP A 103 28.19 -9.38 13.85
C ASP A 103 27.70 -10.83 13.64
N ASN A 104 26.38 -11.04 13.65
CA ASN A 104 25.77 -12.36 13.44
C ASN A 104 25.62 -12.60 11.92
N PRO A 105 26.43 -13.49 11.32
CA PRO A 105 26.42 -13.70 9.87
C PRO A 105 25.08 -14.28 9.37
N LEU A 106 24.34 -15.00 10.22
CA LEU A 106 23.03 -15.54 9.86
C LEU A 106 21.98 -14.43 9.77
N LEU A 107 21.96 -13.51 10.75
CA LEU A 107 21.04 -12.36 10.73
C LEU A 107 21.41 -11.38 9.61
N GLN A 108 22.70 -11.17 9.36
CA GLN A 108 23.17 -10.33 8.25
C GLN A 108 22.70 -10.88 6.90
N GLY A 109 22.83 -12.19 6.66
CA GLY A 109 22.34 -12.83 5.44
C GLY A 109 20.82 -12.69 5.25
N ILE A 110 20.06 -12.79 6.35
CA ILE A 110 18.62 -12.56 6.38
C ILE A 110 18.30 -11.09 6.03
N MET A 111 18.96 -10.12 6.67
CA MET A 111 18.77 -8.68 6.42
C MET A 111 19.12 -8.29 4.98
N ASN A 112 20.15 -8.89 4.39
CA ASN A 112 20.56 -8.68 3.00
C ASN A 112 19.52 -9.16 1.97
N SER A 113 18.55 -9.97 2.38
CA SER A 113 17.40 -10.34 1.54
C SER A 113 16.35 -9.23 1.45
N GLY A 114 16.49 -8.17 2.25
CA GLY A 114 15.62 -6.99 2.30
C GLY A 114 14.50 -7.12 3.34
N LEU A 115 14.04 -5.99 3.87
CA LEU A 115 13.05 -5.96 4.97
C LEU A 115 11.70 -6.61 4.59
N ASN A 116 11.29 -6.53 3.32
CA ASN A 116 10.07 -7.17 2.82
C ASN A 116 10.19 -8.69 2.64
N HIS A 117 11.37 -9.28 2.83
CA HIS A 117 11.56 -10.72 2.75
C HIS A 117 10.76 -11.42 3.85
N ILE A 118 10.12 -12.53 3.50
CA ILE A 118 9.36 -13.37 4.42
C ILE A 118 10.19 -14.62 4.66
N PRO A 119 10.73 -14.82 5.87
CA PRO A 119 11.64 -15.92 6.12
C PRO A 119 11.01 -17.28 5.81
N CYS A 120 11.75 -18.11 5.08
CA CYS A 120 11.34 -19.48 4.78
C CYS A 120 11.42 -20.33 6.06
N MET A 121 10.27 -20.78 6.57
CA MET A 121 10.24 -21.67 7.72
C MET A 121 10.31 -23.14 7.29
N ALA A 122 10.82 -23.98 8.19
CA ALA A 122 10.75 -25.42 8.02
C ALA A 122 9.28 -25.86 7.94
N LEU A 123 8.96 -26.72 6.97
CA LEU A 123 7.63 -27.30 6.88
C LEU A 123 7.41 -28.32 8.02
N ASP A 124 6.64 -27.89 9.00
CA ASP A 124 6.07 -28.73 10.04
C ASP A 124 4.68 -29.21 9.61
N ILE A 125 4.56 -30.52 9.39
CA ILE A 125 3.34 -31.14 8.87
C ILE A 125 2.25 -31.14 9.94
N ASP A 126 2.62 -31.31 11.21
CA ASP A 126 1.66 -31.40 12.31
C ASP A 126 1.07 -30.02 12.62
N VAL A 127 1.88 -28.97 12.59
CA VAL A 127 1.41 -27.58 12.69
C VAL A 127 0.47 -27.23 11.55
N VAL A 128 0.83 -27.59 10.31
CA VAL A 128 -0.04 -27.33 9.15
C VAL A 128 -1.34 -28.11 9.23
N GLU A 129 -1.30 -29.38 9.65
CA GLU A 129 -2.51 -30.17 9.84
C GLU A 129 -3.44 -29.56 10.89
N SER A 130 -2.89 -29.10 12.02
CA SER A 130 -3.66 -28.39 13.05
C SER A 130 -4.33 -27.15 12.47
N LYS A 131 -3.60 -26.33 11.71
CA LYS A 131 -4.13 -25.10 11.08
C LYS A 131 -5.21 -25.38 10.04
N VAL A 132 -5.07 -26.45 9.25
CA VAL A 132 -6.13 -26.92 8.34
C VAL A 132 -7.34 -27.39 9.15
N GLY A 133 -7.13 -28.06 10.28
CA GLY A 133 -8.20 -28.44 11.21
C GLY A 133 -8.99 -27.24 11.70
N GLU A 134 -8.32 -26.24 12.27
CA GLU A 134 -8.95 -24.98 12.72
C GLU A 134 -9.71 -24.27 11.59
N PHE A 135 -9.13 -24.26 10.38
CA PHE A 135 -9.79 -23.71 9.19
C PHE A 135 -11.09 -24.45 8.86
N LEU A 136 -11.08 -25.78 8.87
CA LEU A 136 -12.27 -26.58 8.56
C LEU A 136 -13.38 -26.36 9.57
N ASP A 137 -13.04 -26.20 10.85
CA ASP A 137 -14.03 -25.90 11.89
C ASP A 137 -14.70 -24.56 11.63
N ARG A 138 -13.92 -23.52 11.29
CA ARG A 138 -14.46 -22.20 10.89
C ARG A 138 -15.28 -22.26 9.61
N LEU A 139 -14.86 -23.04 8.62
CA LEU A 139 -15.56 -23.20 7.36
C LEU A 139 -16.95 -23.85 7.58
N MET A 140 -16.97 -24.96 8.33
CA MET A 140 -18.22 -25.64 8.70
C MET A 140 -19.15 -24.77 9.54
N ALA A 141 -18.60 -23.81 10.28
CA ALA A 141 -19.37 -22.85 11.07
C ALA A 141 -19.82 -21.61 10.27
N ARG A 142 -19.35 -21.36 9.05
CA ARG A 142 -19.68 -20.15 8.26
C ARG A 142 -20.50 -20.43 7.00
N VAL A 143 -20.39 -21.63 6.43
CA VAL A 143 -21.11 -21.99 5.20
C VAL A 143 -22.39 -22.73 5.58
N MET A 144 -23.55 -22.16 5.23
CA MET A 144 -24.86 -22.68 5.62
C MET A 144 -25.05 -24.14 5.19
N GLU A 145 -24.72 -24.46 3.95
CA GLU A 145 -24.85 -25.80 3.37
C GLU A 145 -23.99 -26.84 4.13
N LEU A 146 -22.85 -26.41 4.68
CA LEU A 146 -21.99 -27.27 5.51
C LEU A 146 -22.47 -27.39 6.96
N GLN A 147 -23.13 -26.37 7.49
CA GLN A 147 -23.73 -26.39 8.84
C GLN A 147 -24.89 -27.39 8.92
N GLU A 148 -25.70 -27.47 7.88
CA GLU A 148 -26.87 -28.36 7.79
C GLU A 148 -26.51 -29.85 7.71
N LEU A 149 -25.25 -30.18 7.45
CA LEU A 149 -24.78 -31.56 7.42
C LEU A 149 -24.84 -32.22 8.80
N THR A 150 -25.17 -33.51 8.81
CA THR A 150 -25.13 -34.33 10.03
C THR A 150 -23.73 -34.35 10.66
N ALA A 151 -23.67 -34.53 11.97
CA ALA A 151 -22.40 -34.56 12.71
C ALA A 151 -21.46 -35.68 12.21
N SER A 152 -22.02 -36.83 11.80
CA SER A 152 -21.26 -37.93 11.22
C SER A 152 -20.64 -37.56 9.87
N THR A 153 -21.40 -36.89 8.99
CA THR A 153 -20.89 -36.43 7.68
C THR A 153 -19.83 -35.35 7.84
N ARG A 154 -20.02 -34.38 8.75
CA ARG A 154 -19.01 -33.36 9.06
C ARG A 154 -17.71 -33.97 9.59
N SER A 155 -17.81 -34.92 10.52
CA SER A 155 -16.65 -35.65 11.05
C SER A 155 -15.92 -36.45 9.96
N LEU A 156 -16.66 -37.12 9.08
CA LEU A 156 -16.10 -37.86 7.95
C LEU A 156 -15.36 -36.92 6.97
N LEU A 157 -15.99 -35.80 6.60
CA LEU A 157 -15.39 -34.77 5.74
C LEU A 157 -14.08 -34.26 6.33
N ARG A 158 -14.10 -33.85 7.61
CA ARG A 158 -12.91 -33.38 8.33
C ARG A 158 -11.77 -34.39 8.25
N ARG A 159 -12.04 -35.64 8.62
CA ARG A 159 -11.03 -36.71 8.63
C ARG A 159 -10.43 -36.97 7.25
N VAL A 160 -11.26 -37.01 6.20
CA VAL A 160 -10.78 -37.25 4.83
C VAL A 160 -9.95 -36.08 4.31
N ILE A 161 -10.38 -34.84 4.57
CA ILE A 161 -9.65 -33.64 4.15
C ILE A 161 -8.30 -33.55 4.86
N LEU A 162 -8.24 -33.75 6.19
CA LEU A 162 -6.98 -33.74 6.94
C LEU A 162 -6.02 -34.82 6.45
N LYS A 163 -6.50 -36.04 6.22
CA LYS A 163 -5.69 -37.13 5.65
C LYS A 163 -5.12 -36.77 4.26
N LYS A 164 -5.93 -36.15 3.39
CA LYS A 164 -5.47 -35.66 2.08
C LYS A 164 -4.46 -34.53 2.22
N ALA A 165 -4.68 -33.60 3.15
CA ALA A 165 -3.77 -32.50 3.42
C ALA A 165 -2.40 -33.01 3.87
N ARG A 166 -2.35 -33.89 4.88
CA ARG A 166 -1.13 -34.55 5.36
C ARG A 166 -0.37 -35.20 4.20
N ALA A 167 -1.04 -36.04 3.41
CA ALA A 167 -0.41 -36.74 2.29
C ALA A 167 0.11 -35.80 1.19
N LYS A 168 -0.53 -34.66 0.94
CA LYS A 168 -0.02 -33.63 0.01
C LYS A 168 1.20 -32.92 0.61
N MET A 169 1.16 -32.55 1.89
CA MET A 169 2.27 -31.86 2.55
C MET A 169 3.50 -32.76 2.73
N SER A 170 3.33 -34.05 3.04
CA SER A 170 4.42 -35.03 3.08
C SER A 170 5.14 -35.14 1.74
N ARG A 171 4.38 -35.30 0.64
CA ARG A 171 4.97 -35.33 -0.72
C ARG A 171 5.66 -34.02 -1.07
N TYR A 172 5.08 -32.89 -0.70
CA TYR A 172 5.71 -31.59 -0.92
C TYR A 172 7.04 -31.48 -0.15
N LYS A 173 7.09 -31.93 1.11
CA LYS A 173 8.30 -31.95 1.94
C LYS A 173 9.41 -32.81 1.33
N GLU A 174 9.07 -33.99 0.81
CA GLU A 174 10.04 -34.87 0.12
C GLU A 174 10.60 -34.23 -1.14
N GLN A 175 9.74 -33.64 -1.98
CA GLN A 175 10.13 -32.97 -3.22
C GLN A 175 10.98 -31.72 -2.99
N HIS A 176 10.78 -31.03 -1.86
CA HIS A 176 11.44 -29.76 -1.53
C HIS A 176 12.40 -29.88 -0.36
N ARG A 177 12.91 -31.09 -0.07
CA ARG A 177 13.86 -31.35 1.03
C ARG A 177 15.14 -30.50 0.98
N HIS A 178 15.43 -29.93 -0.18
CA HIS A 178 16.61 -29.11 -0.44
C HIS A 178 16.39 -27.61 -0.21
N VAL A 179 15.16 -27.16 0.13
CA VAL A 179 14.90 -25.76 0.51
C VAL A 179 15.28 -25.60 1.98
N PRO A 180 16.40 -24.93 2.31
CA PRO A 180 16.80 -24.74 3.69
C PRO A 180 15.84 -23.76 4.38
N ALA A 181 15.41 -24.10 5.60
CA ALA A 181 14.75 -23.13 6.45
C ALA A 181 15.76 -22.06 6.87
N GLU A 182 15.34 -20.80 6.83
CA GLU A 182 16.18 -19.73 7.35
C GLU A 182 16.19 -19.81 8.88
N PRO A 183 17.36 -19.65 9.51
CA PRO A 183 17.56 -19.90 10.94
C PRO A 183 17.04 -18.73 11.81
N PHE A 184 15.89 -18.15 11.46
CA PHE A 184 15.31 -17.02 12.19
C PHE A 184 14.98 -17.38 13.64
N GLU A 185 14.60 -18.63 13.88
CA GLU A 185 14.32 -19.16 15.22
C GLU A 185 15.58 -19.59 16.00
N HIS A 186 16.77 -19.49 15.39
CA HIS A 186 18.01 -19.89 16.04
C HIS A 186 18.29 -19.00 17.26
N PRO A 187 18.67 -19.56 18.43
CA PRO A 187 18.84 -18.77 19.65
C PRO A 187 19.81 -17.59 19.53
N ALA A 188 20.88 -17.75 18.73
CA ALA A 188 21.82 -16.65 18.47
C ALA A 188 21.21 -15.52 17.63
N VAL A 189 20.31 -15.83 16.69
CA VAL A 189 19.60 -14.83 15.88
C VAL A 189 18.57 -14.11 16.73
N LYS A 190 17.82 -14.82 17.57
CA LYS A 190 16.86 -14.21 18.51
C LYS A 190 17.52 -13.23 19.48
N ARG A 191 18.60 -13.66 20.14
CA ARG A 191 19.35 -12.79 21.08
C ARG A 191 19.89 -11.55 20.39
N GLU A 192 20.40 -11.70 19.17
CA GLU A 192 20.91 -10.58 18.39
C GLU A 192 19.78 -9.64 17.95
N LEU A 193 18.63 -10.19 17.56
CA LEU A 193 17.45 -9.42 17.19
C LEU A 193 16.92 -8.60 18.38
N GLU A 194 16.79 -9.22 19.55
CA GLU A 194 16.42 -8.54 20.81
C GLU A 194 17.44 -7.46 21.16
N PHE A 195 18.73 -7.76 20.99
CA PHE A 195 19.80 -6.79 21.23
C PHE A 195 19.67 -5.57 20.31
N LEU A 196 19.41 -5.78 19.02
CA LEU A 196 19.29 -4.70 18.04
C LEU A 196 18.02 -3.88 18.25
N THR A 197 16.86 -4.55 18.34
CA THR A 197 15.55 -3.90 18.47
C THR A 197 15.38 -3.16 19.80
N GLY A 198 16.07 -3.56 20.86
CA GLY A 198 16.06 -2.85 22.15
C GLY A 198 17.05 -1.68 22.24
N ARG A 199 17.93 -1.47 21.25
CA ARG A 199 19.00 -0.44 21.33
C ARG A 199 19.08 0.48 20.12
N PHE A 200 18.55 0.06 18.98
CA PHE A 200 18.61 0.81 17.74
C PHE A 200 17.20 0.99 17.19
N LEU A 201 16.93 2.22 16.73
CA LEU A 201 15.79 2.48 15.88
C LEU A 201 16.11 1.94 14.47
N ILE A 202 15.37 0.92 14.03
CA ILE A 202 15.50 0.37 12.68
C ILE A 202 14.25 0.73 11.89
N CYS A 203 14.43 1.56 10.86
CA CYS A 203 13.35 2.04 10.01
C CYS A 203 13.58 1.63 8.55
N PRO A 204 12.53 1.28 7.78
CA PRO A 204 12.66 1.09 6.35
C PRO A 204 12.91 2.42 5.64
N THR A 205 13.76 2.39 4.62
CA THR A 205 13.99 3.51 3.70
C THR A 205 13.14 3.32 2.43
N ASP A 206 12.07 4.11 2.31
CA ASP A 206 11.14 4.35 1.19
C ASP A 206 10.35 3.20 0.48
N LYS A 207 9.14 3.56 -0.02
CA LYS A 207 8.11 2.89 -0.87
C LYS A 207 7.92 1.37 -0.75
N ALA A 208 7.08 0.93 0.19
CA ALA A 208 6.38 -0.35 0.07
C ALA A 208 4.99 -0.35 0.76
N PRO A 209 3.95 -0.93 0.13
CA PRO A 209 2.54 -0.60 0.32
C PRO A 209 1.84 -1.43 1.41
N ASN A 210 2.33 -1.42 2.65
CA ASN A 210 1.65 -2.08 3.77
C ASN A 210 1.87 -1.33 5.09
N THR A 211 1.67 -0.02 5.07
CA THR A 211 1.62 0.76 6.30
C THR A 211 0.21 0.65 6.88
N PRO A 212 0.01 0.12 8.10
CA PRO A 212 -1.29 0.16 8.75
C PRO A 212 -1.72 1.61 8.94
N VAL A 213 -2.94 1.91 8.48
CA VAL A 213 -3.67 3.14 8.82
C VAL A 213 -3.90 3.11 10.32
N PHE A 214 -3.40 4.14 11.02
CA PHE A 214 -3.71 4.33 12.43
C PHE A 214 -5.19 4.69 12.55
N THR A 215 -5.92 3.89 13.34
CA THR A 215 -7.26 4.17 13.83
C THR A 215 -7.22 5.31 14.84
N PHE A 216 -7.21 6.54 14.35
CA PHE A 216 -7.61 7.72 15.11
C PHE A 216 -8.65 8.44 14.23
N CYS A 217 -9.84 8.72 14.78
CA CYS A 217 -10.94 9.46 14.12
C CYS A 217 -11.92 8.71 13.18
N GLN A 218 -12.30 7.46 13.46
CA GLN A 218 -13.62 7.01 12.96
C GLN A 218 -14.77 7.79 13.66
N GLU A 219 -14.59 8.16 14.93
CA GLU A 219 -15.60 8.88 15.73
C GLU A 219 -15.92 10.30 15.20
N SER A 220 -14.91 11.10 14.80
CA SER A 220 -15.14 12.46 14.28
C SER A 220 -15.75 12.49 12.87
N SER A 221 -15.48 11.46 12.04
CA SER A 221 -16.18 11.32 10.75
C SER A 221 -17.64 10.92 10.94
N VAL A 222 -17.93 10.08 11.95
CA VAL A 222 -19.31 9.73 12.33
C VAL A 222 -20.07 10.95 12.85
N GLU A 223 -19.46 11.80 13.69
CA GLU A 223 -20.08 13.04 14.18
C GLU A 223 -20.49 13.98 13.02
N MET A 224 -19.60 14.15 12.03
CA MET A 224 -19.87 14.96 10.84
C MET A 224 -20.92 14.35 9.91
N GLN A 225 -20.91 13.02 9.77
CA GLN A 225 -21.92 12.29 9.01
C GLN A 225 -23.30 12.38 9.67
N GLU A 226 -23.36 12.26 10.99
CA GLU A 226 -24.61 12.37 11.77
C GLU A 226 -25.18 13.81 11.73
N GLN A 227 -24.32 14.82 11.78
CA GLN A 227 -24.75 16.22 11.88
C GLN A 227 -25.03 16.89 10.52
N TYR A 228 -24.27 16.54 9.49
CA TYR A 228 -24.33 17.20 8.18
C TYR A 228 -24.64 16.26 7.01
N GLY A 229 -24.74 14.95 7.25
CA GLY A 229 -25.08 13.96 6.22
C GLY A 229 -23.97 13.71 5.19
N VAL A 230 -22.73 14.09 5.52
CA VAL A 230 -21.57 14.00 4.62
C VAL A 230 -20.46 13.23 5.32
N GLU A 231 -19.77 12.37 4.57
CA GLU A 231 -18.48 11.79 4.97
C GLU A 231 -17.40 12.53 4.16
N PRO A 232 -16.75 13.57 4.71
CA PRO A 232 -15.80 14.39 3.96
C PRO A 232 -14.58 13.54 3.58
N ASN A 233 -14.35 13.34 2.29
CA ASN A 233 -13.18 12.59 1.80
C ASN A 233 -11.90 13.44 1.78
N LEU A 234 -12.01 14.76 2.02
CA LEU A 234 -10.87 15.70 2.07
C LEU A 234 -9.79 15.27 3.07
N TRP A 235 -10.19 14.69 4.21
CA TRP A 235 -9.26 14.34 5.29
C TRP A 235 -8.82 12.87 5.28
N TRP A 236 -9.33 12.05 4.36
CA TRP A 236 -8.91 10.68 4.18
C TRP A 236 -8.00 10.57 2.96
N SER A 237 -6.74 10.24 3.21
CA SER A 237 -5.81 9.85 2.16
C SER A 237 -6.37 8.58 1.50
N ILE A 238 -6.71 8.64 0.22
CA ILE A 238 -7.11 7.42 -0.49
C ILE A 238 -5.92 6.44 -0.45
N ALA A 239 -6.17 5.15 -0.30
CA ALA A 239 -5.09 4.17 -0.18
C ALA A 239 -4.47 3.84 -1.53
N SER A 240 -5.18 4.07 -2.64
CA SER A 240 -4.69 3.74 -3.98
C SER A 240 -5.48 4.42 -5.10
N VAL A 241 -4.90 4.43 -6.31
CA VAL A 241 -5.63 4.81 -7.53
C VAL A 241 -6.85 3.91 -7.80
N GLY A 242 -6.86 2.67 -7.30
CA GLY A 242 -8.01 1.78 -7.45
C GLY A 242 -9.19 2.20 -6.59
N GLU A 243 -8.93 2.78 -5.42
CA GLU A 243 -9.96 3.38 -4.58
C GLU A 243 -10.53 4.65 -5.22
N LEU A 244 -9.70 5.48 -5.86
CA LEU A 244 -10.22 6.60 -6.65
C LEU A 244 -11.13 6.11 -7.78
N CYS A 245 -10.70 5.11 -8.55
CA CYS A 245 -11.51 4.56 -9.64
C CYS A 245 -12.86 4.01 -9.16
N ALA A 246 -12.90 3.41 -7.97
CA ALA A 246 -14.14 2.89 -7.37
C ALA A 246 -15.09 4.01 -6.91
N ASN A 247 -14.57 5.20 -6.63
CA ASN A 247 -15.32 6.37 -6.15
C ASN A 247 -15.56 7.43 -7.25
N LEU A 248 -15.25 7.14 -8.52
CA LEU A 248 -15.57 8.07 -9.60
C LEU A 248 -17.08 8.19 -9.79
N LEU A 249 -17.55 9.43 -9.93
CA LEU A 249 -18.95 9.74 -10.23
C LEU A 249 -19.33 9.30 -11.65
N GLU A 250 -20.61 9.00 -11.88
CA GLU A 250 -21.14 8.74 -13.23
C GLU A 250 -21.05 9.97 -14.15
N ARG A 251 -21.02 11.18 -13.57
CA ARG A 251 -20.95 12.43 -14.30
C ARG A 251 -19.93 13.39 -13.67
N ILE A 252 -19.01 13.88 -14.50
CA ILE A 252 -17.96 14.80 -14.10
C ILE A 252 -18.03 16.04 -15.01
N PHE A 253 -18.22 17.19 -14.38
CA PHE A 253 -18.39 18.50 -15.00
C PHE A 253 -17.18 19.41 -14.77
N SER A 254 -16.42 19.18 -13.69
CA SER A 254 -15.18 19.90 -13.43
C SER A 254 -14.19 19.05 -12.64
N LEU A 255 -12.92 19.36 -12.84
CA LEU A 255 -11.78 18.75 -12.17
C LEU A 255 -10.89 19.85 -11.59
N PHE A 256 -10.26 19.54 -10.46
CA PHE A 256 -9.18 20.32 -9.90
C PHE A 256 -8.11 19.35 -9.39
N THR A 257 -6.84 19.56 -9.74
CA THR A 257 -5.74 18.84 -9.11
C THR A 257 -4.59 19.76 -8.76
N ALA A 258 -3.93 19.49 -7.64
CA ALA A 258 -2.80 20.27 -7.16
C ALA A 258 -1.81 19.38 -6.42
N ASP A 259 -0.52 19.72 -6.53
CA ASP A 259 0.52 19.16 -5.66
C ASP A 259 0.68 20.04 -4.43
N ILE A 260 0.66 19.42 -3.25
CA ILE A 260 1.04 20.03 -1.98
C ILE A 260 2.56 19.95 -1.86
N THR A 261 3.23 20.97 -2.38
CA THR A 261 4.69 21.07 -2.39
C THR A 261 5.24 21.60 -1.07
N LYS A 262 6.54 21.35 -0.84
CA LYS A 262 7.31 21.76 0.34
C LYS A 262 6.83 21.20 1.67
N CYS A 263 5.75 20.43 1.73
CA CYS A 263 5.23 19.85 2.97
C CYS A 263 6.31 19.10 3.77
N PHE A 264 7.12 18.26 3.12
CA PHE A 264 8.23 17.56 3.75
C PHE A 264 9.42 18.48 4.16
N GLU A 265 9.49 19.70 3.64
CA GLU A 265 10.63 20.62 3.82
C GLU A 265 10.33 21.72 4.84
N THR A 266 9.07 22.16 4.92
CA THR A 266 8.70 23.41 5.59
C THR A 266 7.70 23.25 6.72
N ILE A 267 7.09 22.07 6.91
CA ILE A 267 6.24 21.80 8.07
C ILE A 267 7.07 22.05 9.36
N PRO A 268 6.63 22.96 10.26
CA PRO A 268 7.34 23.25 11.49
C PRO A 268 7.20 22.06 12.45
N MET A 269 8.34 21.64 12.99
CA MET A 269 8.50 20.37 13.68
C MET A 269 8.79 20.53 15.18
N ASP A 270 9.33 21.68 15.56
CA ASP A 270 9.86 22.00 16.88
C ASP A 270 8.84 22.60 17.85
N ASN A 271 7.74 23.21 17.36
CA ASN A 271 6.76 23.93 18.19
C ASN A 271 5.30 23.49 18.02
N SER A 272 5.01 22.34 17.42
CA SER A 272 3.61 21.88 17.36
C SER A 272 3.09 21.54 18.76
N GLU A 273 1.86 21.95 19.08
CA GLU A 273 1.15 21.52 20.29
C GLU A 273 0.75 20.02 20.24
N ASP A 274 0.92 19.38 19.07
CA ASP A 274 0.51 18.00 18.84
C ASP A 274 1.60 17.01 19.23
N ALA A 275 1.31 16.24 20.29
CA ALA A 275 2.20 15.23 20.84
C ALA A 275 2.68 14.20 19.80
N VAL A 276 1.87 13.85 18.80
CA VAL A 276 2.22 12.84 17.77
C VAL A 276 3.25 13.37 16.77
N VAL A 277 3.09 14.61 16.30
CA VAL A 277 4.05 15.26 15.39
C VAL A 277 5.34 15.57 16.15
N ARG A 278 5.24 16.12 17.37
CA ARG A 278 6.40 16.37 18.24
C ARG A 278 7.17 15.09 18.56
N PHE A 279 6.48 13.99 18.81
CA PHE A 279 7.07 12.67 19.05
C PHE A 279 7.80 12.13 17.80
N TYR A 280 7.19 12.30 16.62
CA TYR A 280 7.81 11.94 15.33
C TYR A 280 9.09 12.74 15.07
N VAL A 281 9.07 14.03 15.37
CA VAL A 281 10.18 14.98 15.22
C VAL A 281 11.36 14.62 16.10
N GLN A 282 11.10 14.40 17.39
CA GLN A 282 12.12 13.99 18.34
C GLN A 282 12.76 12.65 17.96
N SER A 283 11.98 11.75 17.35
CA SER A 283 12.45 10.44 16.91
C SER A 283 13.20 10.46 15.58
N ALA A 284 12.90 11.42 14.69
CA ALA A 284 13.45 11.49 13.33
C ALA A 284 14.56 12.54 13.13
N MET A 285 14.86 13.33 14.17
CA MET A 285 16.03 14.23 14.25
C MET A 285 16.07 15.30 13.14
N GLN A 286 14.92 15.85 12.78
CA GLN A 286 14.80 16.93 11.80
C GLN A 286 14.12 18.15 12.44
N VAL A 287 14.78 19.31 12.36
CA VAL A 287 14.33 20.57 12.99
C VAL A 287 13.32 21.31 12.10
N ARG A 288 13.29 21.02 10.79
CA ARG A 288 12.42 21.67 9.82
C ARG A 288 11.94 20.68 8.76
N GLY A 289 10.64 20.48 8.64
CA GLY A 289 10.04 19.54 7.69
C GLY A 289 10.06 18.08 8.13
N ILE A 290 9.26 17.27 7.45
CA ILE A 290 9.20 15.82 7.64
C ILE A 290 10.31 15.14 6.82
N PRO A 291 11.22 14.35 7.42
CA PRO A 291 12.31 13.70 6.70
C PRO A 291 11.82 12.86 5.54
N MET A 292 12.20 13.21 4.33
CA MET A 292 11.89 12.39 3.16
C MET A 292 12.67 11.07 3.22
N GLY A 293 11.99 9.97 2.90
CA GLY A 293 12.60 8.65 2.78
C GLY A 293 12.43 7.73 3.98
N LEU A 294 11.85 8.18 5.11
CA LEU A 294 11.40 7.24 6.15
C LEU A 294 10.04 6.65 5.75
N ALA A 295 9.83 5.36 6.03
CA ALA A 295 8.57 4.69 5.72
C ALA A 295 7.34 5.32 6.39
N CYS A 296 7.54 6.02 7.50
CA CYS A 296 6.50 6.67 8.27
C CYS A 296 6.30 8.15 7.92
N SER A 297 7.14 8.73 7.04
CA SER A 297 7.04 10.15 6.64
C SER A 297 5.71 10.47 5.96
N PRO A 298 5.19 9.61 5.05
CA PRO A 298 3.86 9.85 4.48
C PRO A 298 2.77 9.89 5.55
N ILE A 299 2.87 9.06 6.60
CA ILE A 299 1.90 9.04 7.71
C ILE A 299 1.95 10.34 8.50
N GLY A 300 3.16 10.80 8.86
CA GLY A 300 3.33 12.06 9.58
C GLY A 300 2.78 13.24 8.77
N CYS A 301 2.95 13.19 7.45
CA CYS A 301 2.42 14.20 6.54
C CYS A 301 0.89 14.14 6.47
N ASP A 302 0.32 12.94 6.34
CA ASP A 302 -1.13 12.72 6.34
C ASP A 302 -1.81 13.18 7.62
N ILE A 303 -1.22 12.91 8.79
CA ILE A 303 -1.72 13.37 10.10
C ILE A 303 -1.65 14.89 10.20
N TYR A 304 -0.55 15.50 9.72
CA TYR A 304 -0.42 16.95 9.72
C TYR A 304 -1.51 17.61 8.88
N PHE A 305 -1.75 17.11 7.66
CA PHE A 305 -2.81 17.64 6.79
C PHE A 305 -4.21 17.42 7.36
N PHE A 306 -4.47 16.22 7.91
CA PHE A 306 -5.75 15.89 8.56
C PHE A 306 -6.17 16.96 9.57
N LYS A 307 -5.24 17.42 10.41
CA LYS A 307 -5.51 18.48 11.39
C LYS A 307 -6.09 19.75 10.73
N TYR A 308 -5.43 20.24 9.69
CA TYR A 308 -5.83 21.47 9.00
C TYR A 308 -7.15 21.31 8.25
N GLU A 309 -7.33 20.16 7.60
CA GLU A 309 -8.54 19.81 6.87
C GLU A 309 -9.74 19.70 7.81
N TYR A 310 -9.58 19.02 8.95
CA TYR A 310 -10.59 18.92 9.98
C TYR A 310 -10.95 20.29 10.56
N HIS A 311 -9.95 21.08 10.99
CA HIS A 311 -10.22 22.41 11.53
C HIS A 311 -10.86 23.35 10.50
N ALA A 312 -10.54 23.20 9.21
CA ALA A 312 -11.22 23.96 8.17
C ALA A 312 -12.72 23.60 8.10
N MET A 313 -13.08 22.32 8.15
CA MET A 313 -14.49 21.91 8.17
C MET A 313 -15.21 22.41 9.42
N MET A 314 -14.56 22.33 10.59
CA MET A 314 -15.12 22.89 11.84
C MET A 314 -15.32 24.40 11.75
N ARG A 315 -14.34 25.15 11.21
CA ARG A 315 -14.49 26.60 10.99
C ARG A 315 -15.65 26.92 10.06
N LEU A 316 -15.84 26.16 8.98
CA LEU A 316 -16.98 26.33 8.09
C LEU A 316 -18.30 26.10 8.83
N ALA A 317 -18.38 25.06 9.67
CA ALA A 317 -19.56 24.78 10.49
C ALA A 317 -19.85 25.93 11.48
N ASP A 318 -18.85 26.32 12.27
CA ASP A 318 -19.00 27.28 13.36
C ASP A 318 -19.28 28.71 12.89
N THR A 319 -18.85 29.07 11.68
CA THR A 319 -19.04 30.41 11.09
C THR A 319 -20.31 30.54 10.22
N GLY A 320 -21.18 29.52 10.21
CA GLY A 320 -22.43 29.55 9.43
C GLY A 320 -22.24 29.20 7.94
N ASN A 321 -21.05 28.73 7.54
CA ASN A 321 -20.71 28.30 6.19
C ASN A 321 -20.86 26.77 6.01
N ALA A 322 -21.62 26.10 6.87
CA ALA A 322 -21.84 24.65 6.83
C ALA A 322 -22.37 24.14 5.48
N HIS A 323 -23.06 24.98 4.71
CA HIS A 323 -23.55 24.68 3.37
C HIS A 323 -22.43 24.40 2.34
N LEU A 324 -21.17 24.74 2.65
CA LEU A 324 -20.01 24.46 1.81
C LEU A 324 -19.39 23.07 2.07
N ILE A 325 -19.65 22.46 3.24
CA ILE A 325 -19.09 21.16 3.64
C ILE A 325 -19.45 20.04 2.63
N PRO A 326 -20.68 19.94 2.09
CA PRO A 326 -21.02 18.91 1.11
C PRO A 326 -20.21 18.93 -0.18
N TYR A 327 -19.61 20.06 -0.58
CA TYR A 327 -18.78 20.12 -1.79
C TYR A 327 -17.46 19.34 -1.66
N PHE A 328 -17.09 18.93 -0.44
CA PHE A 328 -15.88 18.15 -0.17
C PHE A 328 -16.10 16.62 -0.22
N SER A 329 -17.30 16.15 -0.56
CA SER A 329 -17.60 14.71 -0.72
C SER A 329 -16.70 14.04 -1.76
N ASP A 330 -16.38 14.74 -2.84
CA ASP A 330 -15.60 14.23 -3.97
C ASP A 330 -14.23 14.91 -4.07
N THR A 331 -13.69 15.28 -2.91
CA THR A 331 -12.33 15.77 -2.77
C THR A 331 -11.46 14.71 -2.13
N PHE A 332 -10.33 14.41 -2.76
CA PHE A 332 -9.43 13.32 -2.42
C PHE A 332 -8.02 13.85 -2.21
N ARG A 333 -7.31 13.25 -1.26
CA ARG A 333 -5.88 13.46 -1.08
C ARG A 333 -5.17 12.11 -1.15
N TYR A 334 -3.95 12.10 -1.65
CA TYR A 334 -3.01 10.98 -1.52
C TYR A 334 -1.67 11.59 -1.13
N VAL A 335 -1.37 11.62 0.17
CA VAL A 335 -0.19 12.31 0.69
C VAL A 335 -0.12 13.75 0.20
N ASP A 336 0.75 14.05 -0.77
CA ASP A 336 0.98 15.34 -1.39
C ASP A 336 0.16 15.60 -2.66
N ASP A 337 -0.49 14.60 -3.26
CA ASP A 337 -1.38 14.78 -4.41
C ASP A 337 -2.81 15.12 -3.91
N MET A 338 -3.39 16.23 -4.37
CA MET A 338 -4.78 16.61 -4.09
C MET A 338 -5.62 16.64 -5.38
N GLY A 339 -6.85 16.16 -5.30
CA GLY A 339 -7.81 16.14 -6.40
C GLY A 339 -9.22 16.45 -5.92
N ALA A 340 -9.99 17.18 -6.71
CA ALA A 340 -11.40 17.41 -6.46
C ALA A 340 -12.21 17.25 -7.74
N ILE A 341 -13.34 16.56 -7.63
CA ILE A 341 -14.29 16.34 -8.71
C ILE A 341 -15.54 17.17 -8.43
N ASN A 342 -16.02 17.90 -9.43
CA ASN A 342 -17.22 18.74 -9.34
C ASN A 342 -17.18 19.82 -8.23
N ASN A 343 -15.99 20.13 -7.70
CA ASN A 343 -15.77 21.16 -6.70
C ASN A 343 -14.72 22.17 -7.21
N ILE A 344 -15.20 23.26 -7.80
CA ILE A 344 -14.35 24.38 -8.24
C ILE A 344 -14.01 25.35 -7.11
N ILE A 345 -14.81 25.36 -6.04
CA ILE A 345 -14.70 26.29 -4.91
C ILE A 345 -13.42 26.02 -4.13
N ILE A 346 -12.95 24.76 -4.12
CA ILE A 346 -11.69 24.37 -3.48
C ILE A 346 -10.51 25.25 -3.92
N ARG A 347 -10.46 25.67 -5.20
CA ARG A 347 -9.38 26.54 -5.71
C ARG A 347 -9.32 27.85 -4.92
N ASP A 348 -10.47 28.42 -4.59
CA ASP A 348 -10.55 29.67 -3.85
C ASP A 348 -10.21 29.43 -2.38
N LEU A 349 -10.70 28.35 -1.78
CA LEU A 349 -10.42 27.97 -0.38
C LEU A 349 -8.93 27.64 -0.11
N MET A 350 -8.16 27.43 -1.18
CA MET A 350 -6.73 27.16 -1.11
C MET A 350 -5.85 28.41 -1.23
N LYS A 351 -6.39 29.55 -1.67
CA LYS A 351 -5.62 30.79 -1.84
C LYS A 351 -5.67 31.64 -0.57
N LYS A 352 -4.52 31.90 0.06
CA LYS A 352 -4.41 32.84 1.19
C LYS A 352 -4.32 34.31 0.75
N GLU A 353 -3.87 34.60 -0.48
CA GLU A 353 -3.60 35.97 -0.93
C GLU A 353 -4.83 36.87 -0.79
N GLY A 354 -4.73 37.89 0.09
CA GLY A 354 -5.78 38.88 0.32
C GLY A 354 -6.84 38.51 1.35
N ARG A 355 -6.67 37.42 2.11
CA ARG A 355 -7.60 37.01 3.19
C ARG A 355 -7.16 37.51 4.57
N GLU A 356 -8.12 37.90 5.39
CA GLU A 356 -7.88 38.26 6.81
C GLU A 356 -7.60 37.00 7.65
N ASP A 357 -6.90 37.16 8.78
CA ASP A 357 -6.48 36.02 9.63
C ASP A 357 -7.65 35.25 10.25
N ASP A 358 -8.85 35.86 10.29
CA ASP A 358 -10.10 35.28 10.77
C ASP A 358 -10.98 34.69 9.65
N ASP A 359 -10.52 34.69 8.40
CA ASP A 359 -11.26 34.11 7.27
C ASP A 359 -11.46 32.60 7.50
N PRO A 360 -12.71 32.10 7.59
CA PRO A 360 -12.97 30.69 7.85
C PRO A 360 -12.57 29.76 6.69
N CYS A 361 -12.32 30.34 5.51
CA CYS A 361 -12.27 29.64 4.23
C CYS A 361 -10.86 29.30 3.73
N TRP A 362 -9.82 29.30 4.57
CA TRP A 362 -8.52 28.72 4.23
C TRP A 362 -8.36 27.32 4.82
N ILE A 363 -7.65 26.42 4.12
CA ILE A 363 -7.38 25.06 4.62
C ILE A 363 -5.97 24.98 5.22
N TYR A 364 -4.93 25.28 4.44
CA TYR A 364 -3.53 25.17 4.88
C TYR A 364 -2.87 26.51 5.16
N LEU A 365 -1.86 26.51 6.05
CA LEU A 365 -1.04 27.68 6.30
C LEU A 365 -0.06 27.93 5.14
N ALA A 366 -0.25 29.03 4.42
CA ALA A 366 0.60 29.42 3.29
C ALA A 366 2.08 29.70 3.65
N GLU A 367 2.40 29.87 4.94
CA GLU A 367 3.79 30.00 5.40
C GLU A 367 4.60 28.70 5.22
N TYR A 368 3.91 27.55 5.30
CA TYR A 368 4.55 26.23 5.33
C TYR A 368 4.12 25.30 4.21
N ILE A 369 3.07 25.65 3.47
CA ILE A 369 2.50 24.80 2.42
C ILE A 369 2.37 25.63 1.15
N GLU A 370 2.92 25.11 0.06
CA GLU A 370 2.75 25.68 -1.28
C GLU A 370 1.92 24.73 -2.14
N LEU A 371 0.81 25.22 -2.66
CA LEU A 371 -0.05 24.47 -3.57
C LEU A 371 0.28 24.84 -5.01
N LYS A 372 0.61 23.82 -5.80
CA LYS A 372 0.86 23.98 -7.23
C LYS A 372 -0.25 23.31 -8.01
N GLU A 373 -1.15 24.12 -8.58
CA GLU A 373 -2.21 23.61 -9.45
C GLU A 373 -1.58 22.95 -10.70
N ASN A 374 -2.01 21.71 -10.96
CA ASN A 374 -1.54 20.88 -12.07
C ASN A 374 -2.69 20.45 -13.00
N THR A 375 -3.86 21.11 -12.90
CA THR A 375 -4.96 20.97 -13.85
C THR A 375 -4.48 21.36 -15.26
N GLU A 376 -4.55 20.44 -16.23
CA GLU A 376 -3.92 20.63 -17.55
C GLU A 376 -4.72 21.57 -18.48
N VAL A 377 -6.06 21.53 -18.40
CA VAL A 377 -6.94 22.30 -19.28
C VAL A 377 -8.06 22.93 -18.48
N ILE A 378 -8.25 24.24 -18.61
CA ILE A 378 -9.31 25.01 -17.97
C ILE A 378 -10.21 25.60 -19.06
N VAL A 379 -11.52 25.31 -19.00
CA VAL A 379 -12.55 25.91 -19.86
C VAL A 379 -13.64 26.49 -18.95
N ASP A 380 -14.02 27.75 -19.19
CA ASP A 380 -15.04 28.47 -18.40
C ASP A 380 -14.83 28.42 -16.87
N GLY A 381 -13.57 28.38 -16.43
CA GLY A 381 -13.19 28.35 -15.01
C GLY A 381 -13.12 26.95 -14.38
N GLY A 382 -13.66 25.92 -15.02
CA GLY A 382 -13.59 24.51 -14.59
C GLY A 382 -12.46 23.74 -15.29
N GLY A 383 -11.77 22.85 -14.57
CA GLY A 383 -10.79 21.95 -15.19
C GLY A 383 -11.47 20.86 -16.03
N CYS A 384 -11.07 20.71 -17.29
CA CYS A 384 -11.59 19.68 -18.20
C CYS A 384 -10.63 18.51 -18.39
N LYS A 385 -9.37 18.66 -17.99
CA LYS A 385 -8.38 17.60 -18.02
C LYS A 385 -7.45 17.74 -16.84
N ALA A 386 -7.28 16.67 -16.07
CA ALA A 386 -6.42 16.68 -14.90
C ALA A 386 -5.77 15.32 -14.71
N ASN A 387 -4.56 15.34 -14.14
CA ASN A 387 -3.88 14.14 -13.68
C ASN A 387 -3.96 14.06 -12.17
N PHE A 388 -4.32 12.86 -11.69
CA PHE A 388 -4.25 12.53 -10.28
C PHE A 388 -3.63 11.13 -10.14
N LEU A 389 -2.54 11.03 -9.39
CA LEU A 389 -1.71 9.82 -9.30
C LEU A 389 -1.23 9.34 -10.68
N SER A 390 -1.71 8.16 -11.10
CA SER A 390 -1.39 7.54 -12.39
C SER A 390 -2.58 7.55 -13.35
N MET A 391 -3.62 8.34 -13.06
CA MET A 391 -4.81 8.47 -13.88
C MET A 391 -4.91 9.88 -14.46
N THR A 392 -5.23 9.95 -15.75
CA THR A 392 -5.69 11.17 -16.42
C THR A 392 -7.20 11.07 -16.60
N ILE A 393 -7.94 12.08 -16.16
CA ILE A 393 -9.37 12.22 -16.42
C ILE A 393 -9.55 13.34 -17.44
N THR A 394 -10.30 13.08 -18.50
CA THR A 394 -10.63 14.07 -19.55
C THR A 394 -12.14 14.14 -19.72
N ILE A 395 -12.73 15.30 -19.47
CA ILE A 395 -14.13 15.58 -19.71
C ILE A 395 -14.34 15.72 -21.22
N THR A 396 -15.24 14.92 -21.78
CA THR A 396 -15.56 14.89 -23.21
C THR A 396 -16.80 15.72 -23.54
N SER A 397 -17.71 15.93 -22.58
CA SER A 397 -18.87 16.83 -22.72
C SER A 397 -19.18 17.51 -21.38
N LEU A 398 -19.10 18.84 -21.35
CA LEU A 398 -19.47 19.65 -20.18
C LEU A 398 -20.99 19.66 -19.94
N GLU A 399 -21.81 19.53 -20.98
CA GLU A 399 -23.27 19.52 -20.84
C GLU A 399 -23.78 18.18 -20.29
N ALA A 400 -23.25 17.07 -20.80
CA ALA A 400 -23.66 15.73 -20.38
C ALA A 400 -22.89 15.21 -19.16
N GLY A 401 -21.76 15.84 -18.81
CA GLY A 401 -20.84 15.39 -17.76
C GLY A 401 -20.10 14.11 -18.12
N THR A 402 -19.95 13.80 -19.40
CA THR A 402 -19.26 12.58 -19.85
C THR A 402 -17.75 12.79 -19.81
N PHE A 403 -17.02 11.73 -19.48
CA PHE A 403 -15.56 11.76 -19.36
C PHE A 403 -14.95 10.43 -19.83
N ILE A 404 -13.64 10.46 -20.06
CA ILE A 404 -12.81 9.27 -20.28
C ILE A 404 -11.63 9.28 -19.32
N THR A 405 -11.12 8.09 -19.00
CA THR A 405 -9.94 7.91 -18.17
C THR A 405 -8.85 7.17 -18.93
N SER A 406 -7.59 7.51 -18.65
CA SER A 406 -6.42 6.83 -19.20
C SER A 406 -5.27 6.84 -18.21
N LYS A 407 -4.22 6.08 -18.52
CA LYS A 407 -3.02 6.04 -17.68
C LYS A 407 -2.15 7.28 -17.93
N HIS A 408 -1.84 7.98 -16.85
CA HIS A 408 -0.80 9.00 -16.82
C HIS A 408 0.57 8.36 -16.54
N ASP A 409 1.55 8.58 -17.42
CA ASP A 409 2.94 8.17 -17.20
C ASP A 409 3.85 9.40 -17.15
N LYS A 410 4.23 9.82 -15.93
CA LYS A 410 5.13 10.97 -15.68
C LYS A 410 6.50 10.86 -16.39
N ARG A 411 6.83 9.70 -16.96
CA ARG A 411 8.07 9.47 -17.72
C ARG A 411 7.93 9.79 -19.21
N GLU A 412 6.72 9.97 -19.70
CA GLU A 412 6.50 10.47 -21.05
C GLU A 412 6.93 11.94 -21.13
N GLY A 413 7.68 12.29 -22.18
CA GLY A 413 8.28 13.63 -22.30
C GLY A 413 9.68 13.77 -21.69
N LEU A 414 10.22 12.73 -21.04
CA LEU A 414 11.65 12.70 -20.70
C LEU A 414 12.48 12.73 -21.99
N GLY A 415 13.54 13.56 -22.03
CA GLY A 415 14.48 13.66 -23.15
C GLY A 415 15.34 12.40 -23.38
N PHE A 416 15.02 11.28 -22.74
CA PHE A 416 15.67 9.99 -22.87
C PHE A 416 14.65 8.85 -22.69
N THR A 417 14.95 7.66 -23.21
CA THR A 417 14.08 6.48 -23.04
C THR A 417 14.46 5.72 -21.76
N PRO A 418 13.65 5.77 -20.69
CA PRO A 418 13.96 5.05 -19.47
C PRO A 418 13.81 3.54 -19.67
N CYS A 419 14.63 2.75 -18.96
CA CYS A 419 14.48 1.30 -18.91
C CYS A 419 13.20 0.95 -18.14
N ARG A 420 12.10 0.69 -18.85
CA ARG A 420 10.77 0.45 -18.24
C ARG A 420 10.64 -0.94 -17.59
N TYR A 421 11.26 -1.96 -18.20
CA TYR A 421 11.11 -3.35 -17.79
C TYR A 421 12.45 -4.07 -17.74
N VAL A 422 12.49 -5.12 -16.93
CA VAL A 422 13.64 -6.00 -16.77
C VAL A 422 14.00 -6.67 -18.10
N LYS A 423 15.31 -6.79 -18.40
CA LYS A 423 15.81 -7.53 -19.57
C LYS A 423 15.83 -9.04 -19.32
N TYR A 424 15.61 -9.84 -20.37
CA TYR A 424 15.53 -11.31 -20.26
C TYR A 424 16.77 -11.93 -19.58
N ARG A 425 17.97 -11.40 -19.88
CA ARG A 425 19.25 -11.87 -19.30
C ARG A 425 19.65 -11.18 -17.99
N SER A 426 18.71 -10.54 -17.30
CA SER A 426 18.99 -9.99 -15.97
C SER A 426 19.20 -11.11 -14.93
N ASN A 427 19.67 -10.72 -13.75
CA ASN A 427 19.79 -11.60 -12.58
C ASN A 427 18.43 -11.95 -11.93
N ARG A 428 17.30 -11.54 -12.51
CA ARG A 428 15.96 -11.91 -12.00
C ARG A 428 15.40 -13.15 -12.69
N TYR A 429 14.65 -13.94 -11.93
CA TYR A 429 13.93 -15.09 -12.46
C TYR A 429 12.93 -14.67 -13.54
N THR A 430 12.98 -15.32 -14.71
CA THR A 430 12.12 -15.05 -15.88
C THR A 430 10.64 -15.02 -15.53
N LYS A 431 10.18 -15.92 -14.65
CA LYS A 431 8.78 -15.97 -14.19
C LYS A 431 8.36 -14.71 -13.43
N GLN A 432 9.24 -14.15 -12.60
CA GLN A 432 8.98 -12.90 -11.88
C GLN A 432 8.98 -11.71 -12.84
N ALA A 433 9.88 -11.69 -13.84
CA ALA A 433 9.89 -10.65 -14.86
C ALA A 433 8.59 -10.66 -15.70
N LEU A 434 8.06 -11.83 -16.01
CA LEU A 434 6.79 -11.98 -16.72
C LEU A 434 5.56 -11.57 -15.89
N HIS A 435 5.61 -11.66 -14.54
CA HIS A 435 4.52 -11.17 -13.69
C HIS A 435 4.32 -9.65 -13.75
N VAL A 436 5.30 -8.89 -14.26
CA VAL A 436 5.12 -7.47 -14.55
C VAL A 436 3.99 -7.24 -15.56
N ILE A 437 3.81 -8.15 -16.53
CA ILE A 437 2.69 -8.11 -17.48
C ILE A 437 1.36 -8.23 -16.72
N THR A 438 1.25 -9.14 -15.75
CA THR A 438 0.02 -9.27 -14.95
C THR A 438 -0.32 -7.97 -14.25
N ALA A 439 0.66 -7.34 -13.59
CA ALA A 439 0.44 -6.10 -12.87
C ALA A 439 0.07 -4.93 -13.80
N GLN A 440 0.77 -4.81 -14.95
CA GLN A 440 0.48 -3.75 -15.92
C GLN A 440 -0.89 -3.94 -16.59
N VAL A 441 -1.26 -5.17 -16.96
CA VAL A 441 -2.58 -5.46 -17.52
C VAL A 441 -3.68 -5.18 -16.50
N ALA A 442 -3.50 -5.59 -15.24
CA ALA A 442 -4.46 -5.27 -14.17
C ALA A 442 -4.61 -3.75 -13.99
N GLN A 443 -3.52 -2.99 -14.00
CA GLN A 443 -3.56 -1.54 -13.93
C GLN A 443 -4.23 -0.91 -15.16
N ILE A 444 -4.00 -1.43 -16.37
CA ILE A 444 -4.66 -0.93 -17.59
C ILE A 444 -6.17 -1.14 -17.52
N LEU A 445 -6.61 -2.32 -17.09
CA LEU A 445 -8.04 -2.62 -16.92
C LEU A 445 -8.70 -1.75 -15.84
N LEU A 446 -7.90 -1.21 -14.91
CA LEU A 446 -8.37 -0.30 -13.88
C LEU A 446 -8.45 1.15 -14.38
N LEU A 447 -7.50 1.60 -15.19
CA LEU A 447 -7.35 3.03 -15.51
C LEU A 447 -8.03 3.47 -16.82
N TYR A 448 -8.20 2.56 -17.77
CA TYR A 448 -8.74 2.91 -19.08
C TYR A 448 -10.25 2.78 -19.10
N TYR A 449 -10.91 3.75 -19.74
CA TYR A 449 -12.34 3.70 -20.05
C TYR A 449 -12.59 3.01 -21.41
N GLU A 450 -11.80 3.37 -22.44
CA GLU A 450 -12.01 2.88 -23.80
C GLU A 450 -11.32 1.53 -24.09
N PRO A 451 -12.03 0.51 -24.60
CA PRO A 451 -11.46 -0.82 -24.87
C PRO A 451 -10.31 -0.82 -25.89
N HIS A 452 -10.38 0.00 -26.93
CA HIS A 452 -9.33 0.09 -27.95
C HIS A 452 -8.04 0.70 -27.41
N ASP A 453 -8.17 1.71 -26.56
CA ASP A 453 -7.01 2.34 -25.92
C ASP A 453 -6.34 1.39 -24.92
N ALA A 454 -7.15 0.67 -24.14
CA ALA A 454 -6.67 -0.39 -23.26
C ALA A 454 -5.93 -1.50 -24.04
N ALA A 455 -6.49 -1.95 -25.16
CA ALA A 455 -5.88 -2.95 -26.03
C ALA A 455 -4.54 -2.46 -26.62
N SER A 456 -4.49 -1.20 -27.09
CA SER A 456 -3.28 -0.55 -27.59
C SER A 456 -2.19 -0.50 -26.51
N GLU A 457 -2.54 -0.10 -25.29
CA GLU A 457 -1.60 -0.01 -24.18
C GLU A 457 -1.08 -1.39 -23.74
N ILE A 458 -1.94 -2.41 -23.69
CA ILE A 458 -1.51 -3.80 -23.44
C ILE A 458 -0.49 -4.24 -24.49
N ASN A 459 -0.75 -3.94 -25.77
CA ASN A 459 0.19 -4.26 -26.84
C ASN A 459 1.53 -3.51 -26.70
N LYS A 460 1.52 -2.23 -26.29
CA LYS A 460 2.77 -1.49 -26.00
C LYS A 460 3.59 -2.15 -24.90
N VAL A 461 2.94 -2.58 -23.81
CA VAL A 461 3.59 -3.31 -22.70
C VAL A 461 4.23 -4.60 -23.22
N VAL A 462 3.48 -5.42 -23.96
CA VAL A 462 3.97 -6.69 -24.50
C VAL A 462 5.12 -6.47 -25.49
N THR A 463 4.99 -5.51 -26.40
CA THR A 463 6.01 -5.18 -27.40
C THR A 463 7.30 -4.73 -26.73
N THR A 464 7.22 -3.91 -25.68
CA THR A 464 8.40 -3.45 -24.92
C THR A 464 9.10 -4.62 -24.24
N ILE A 465 8.35 -5.55 -23.64
CA ILE A 465 8.92 -6.73 -22.97
C ILE A 465 9.49 -7.73 -23.99
N MET A 466 8.88 -7.88 -25.17
CA MET A 466 9.45 -8.65 -26.27
C MET A 466 10.77 -8.05 -26.76
N GLY A 467 10.85 -6.71 -26.89
CA GLY A 467 12.10 -6.00 -27.21
C GLY A 467 13.21 -6.24 -26.19
N ASN A 468 12.85 -6.60 -24.96
CA ASN A 468 13.78 -6.98 -23.89
C ASN A 468 14.24 -8.46 -23.95
N GLY A 469 13.86 -9.21 -24.99
CA GLY A 469 14.31 -10.58 -25.27
C GLY A 469 13.39 -11.69 -24.77
N PHE A 470 12.16 -11.37 -24.34
CA PHE A 470 11.18 -12.38 -23.91
C PHE A 470 10.41 -12.95 -25.11
N ALA A 471 10.07 -14.25 -25.03
CA ALA A 471 9.33 -14.94 -26.08
C ALA A 471 7.88 -14.42 -26.20
N LYS A 472 7.45 -14.18 -27.45
CA LYS A 472 6.09 -13.69 -27.79
C LYS A 472 4.99 -14.51 -27.11
N ASP A 473 5.03 -15.83 -27.24
CA ASP A 473 4.00 -16.73 -26.71
C ASP A 473 3.95 -16.71 -25.18
N ALA A 474 5.09 -16.52 -24.51
CA ALA A 474 5.15 -16.39 -23.07
C ALA A 474 4.50 -15.09 -22.60
N CYS A 475 4.78 -13.96 -23.28
CA CYS A 475 4.18 -12.67 -22.95
C CYS A 475 2.66 -12.68 -23.13
N TRP A 476 2.18 -13.08 -24.31
CA TRP A 476 0.74 -13.15 -24.59
C TRP A 476 0.03 -14.24 -23.78
N GLY A 477 0.73 -15.32 -23.41
CA GLY A 477 0.22 -16.31 -22.47
C GLY A 477 -0.10 -15.72 -21.10
N VAL A 478 0.71 -14.78 -20.60
CA VAL A 478 0.43 -14.06 -19.35
C VAL A 478 -0.74 -13.09 -19.50
N VAL A 479 -0.86 -12.38 -20.62
CA VAL A 479 -2.01 -11.51 -20.91
C VAL A 479 -3.30 -12.32 -20.88
N ARG A 480 -3.40 -13.41 -21.65
CA ARG A 480 -4.58 -14.30 -21.66
C ARG A 480 -4.93 -14.81 -20.27
N LYS A 481 -3.92 -15.28 -19.52
CA LYS A 481 -4.13 -15.73 -18.14
C LYS A 481 -4.66 -14.61 -17.25
N THR A 482 -4.16 -13.40 -17.41
CA THR A 482 -4.59 -12.24 -16.61
C THR A 482 -6.02 -11.85 -16.96
N LEU A 483 -6.36 -11.76 -18.25
CA LEU A 483 -7.73 -11.47 -18.72
C LEU A 483 -8.74 -12.54 -18.29
N ARG A 484 -8.37 -13.84 -18.30
CA ARG A 484 -9.22 -14.93 -17.76
C ARG A 484 -9.48 -14.81 -16.26
N ASN A 485 -8.54 -14.22 -15.53
CA ASN A 485 -8.64 -14.00 -14.10
C ASN A 485 -8.90 -12.53 -13.75
N ALA A 486 -9.44 -11.73 -14.68
CA ALA A 486 -9.68 -10.30 -14.47
C ALA A 486 -10.59 -10.04 -13.26
N HIS A 487 -11.47 -11.00 -12.92
CA HIS A 487 -12.30 -10.94 -11.72
C HIS A 487 -11.50 -10.85 -10.39
N ARG A 488 -10.20 -11.19 -10.41
CA ARG A 488 -9.32 -11.08 -9.23
C ARG A 488 -8.75 -9.69 -9.02
N TYR A 489 -8.93 -8.81 -10.00
CA TYR A 489 -8.36 -7.47 -10.05
C TYR A 489 -9.47 -6.41 -10.26
N GLN A 490 -10.72 -6.76 -9.89
CA GLN A 490 -11.96 -6.04 -10.18
C GLN A 490 -12.07 -4.64 -9.52
N PRO A 491 -12.96 -3.74 -10.03
CA PRO A 491 -13.59 -3.75 -11.37
C PRO A 491 -14.04 -2.39 -11.97
N GLY A 492 -14.32 -2.36 -13.29
CA GLY A 492 -15.58 -1.72 -13.74
C GLY A 492 -15.48 -0.67 -14.85
N LEU A 493 -14.36 0.04 -15.00
CA LEU A 493 -14.30 1.14 -15.98
C LEU A 493 -14.31 0.66 -17.43
N VAL A 494 -13.70 -0.49 -17.72
CA VAL A 494 -13.69 -1.07 -19.08
C VAL A 494 -14.14 -2.52 -19.11
N SER A 495 -14.97 -2.86 -20.10
CA SER A 495 -15.43 -4.22 -20.35
C SER A 495 -14.27 -5.11 -20.80
N VAL A 496 -13.90 -6.08 -19.96
CA VAL A 496 -12.86 -7.09 -20.28
C VAL A 496 -13.21 -7.86 -21.55
N HIS A 497 -14.49 -8.08 -21.81
CA HIS A 497 -14.94 -8.73 -23.05
C HIS A 497 -14.60 -7.89 -24.27
N MET A 498 -14.93 -6.59 -24.24
CA MET A 498 -14.63 -5.67 -25.34
C MET A 498 -13.11 -5.46 -25.50
N VAL A 499 -12.33 -5.48 -24.42
CA VAL A 499 -10.86 -5.42 -24.51
C VAL A 499 -10.31 -6.67 -25.21
N ARG A 500 -10.89 -7.86 -24.97
CA ARG A 500 -10.50 -9.09 -25.67
C ARG A 500 -10.84 -9.01 -27.16
N GLU A 501 -12.02 -8.50 -27.49
CA GLU A 501 -12.42 -8.29 -28.89
C GLU A 501 -11.49 -7.29 -29.58
N ALA A 502 -11.23 -6.14 -28.98
CA ALA A 502 -10.29 -5.16 -29.50
C ALA A 502 -8.86 -5.74 -29.67
N LEU A 503 -8.38 -6.56 -28.72
CA LEU A 503 -7.09 -7.25 -28.86
C LEU A 503 -7.09 -8.28 -29.99
N SER A 504 -8.21 -8.98 -30.21
CA SER A 504 -8.37 -9.93 -31.31
C SER A 504 -8.39 -9.20 -32.65
N ASP A 505 -9.17 -8.13 -32.77
CA ASP A 505 -9.36 -7.37 -34.00
C ASP A 505 -8.09 -6.60 -34.40
N MET A 506 -7.41 -5.98 -33.43
CA MET A 506 -6.24 -5.14 -33.70
C MET A 506 -4.93 -5.94 -33.82
N PHE A 507 -4.80 -7.04 -33.07
CA PHE A 507 -3.52 -7.74 -32.92
C PHE A 507 -3.59 -9.26 -33.15
N GLY A 508 -4.75 -9.79 -33.54
CA GLY A 508 -4.93 -11.21 -33.85
C GLY A 508 -4.84 -12.12 -32.63
N LEU A 509 -5.10 -11.61 -31.43
CA LEU A 509 -5.05 -12.39 -30.19
C LEU A 509 -6.29 -13.29 -30.07
N THR A 510 -6.16 -14.56 -30.44
CA THR A 510 -7.18 -15.58 -30.18
C THR A 510 -6.96 -16.27 -28.83
N ASP A 511 -8.06 -16.73 -28.22
CA ASP A 511 -8.10 -17.35 -26.88
C ASP A 511 -7.32 -18.68 -26.79
#